data_AF-A0A9Q1LIH6-F1
#
_entry.id   AF-A0A9Q1LIH6-F1
#
_cell.length_a   1.000
_cell.length_b   1.000
_cell.length_c   1.000
_cell.angle_alpha   90.00
_cell.angle_beta   90.00
_cell.angle_gamma   90.00
#
_symmetry.space_group_name_H-M   'P 1'
#
loop_
_entity.id
_entity.type
_entity.pdbx_description
1 polymer ?
#
loop_
_entity_poly.entity_id
_entity_poly.type
_entity_poly.pdbx_seq_one_letter_code
_entity_poly.pdbx_strand_id
1 'polypeptide(L)'
;MSFGILWWCKLRDEVESLVVVAEVKRDLIGNVGLVDFVGWWLYYVIVAIGMVKVVKALIWLQFVGILWLIQTMQAVVQEMMTRATKDMELVHLFLAAAEEMDQQQFHLASQSIARCLWKASVTGLRPSVVVVCEVEANHNSPSFFNRSVDALFFYSVLFDCFEDCMDRENLVRKRIEVFHIGEGIRNIIAAEDAERFTRNVKLDVWRAYFARFGMVEMELSESSWYQANLISHGSSCSVQNDGKALLVVWKGTPIESVSIWKFL
;
A
#
# COMPACT_ATOMS: atom_id res chain seq x y z
N MET A 1 -22.87 33.63 25.27
CA MET A 1 -21.99 34.81 25.38
C MET A 1 -20.55 34.34 25.25
N SER A 2 -19.83 34.79 24.22
CA SER A 2 -18.44 34.38 23.96
C SER A 2 -17.49 35.01 25.00
N PHE A 3 -16.44 34.26 25.40
CA PHE A 3 -15.36 34.73 26.28
C PHE A 3 -14.75 36.08 25.83
N GLY A 4 -14.77 36.39 24.52
CA GLY A 4 -14.29 37.66 23.99
C GLY A 4 -15.09 38.89 24.44
N ILE A 5 -16.41 38.76 24.64
CA ILE A 5 -17.26 39.89 25.06
C ILE A 5 -17.06 40.17 26.56
N LEU A 6 -16.94 39.11 27.38
CA LEU A 6 -16.62 39.25 28.81
C LEU A 6 -15.23 39.86 29.03
N TRP A 7 -14.25 39.47 28.21
CA TRP A 7 -12.91 40.04 28.25
C TRP A 7 -12.89 41.52 27.87
N TRP A 8 -13.65 41.91 26.84
CA TRP A 8 -13.78 43.31 26.42
C TRP A 8 -14.46 44.19 27.48
N CYS A 9 -15.48 43.70 28.17
CA CYS A 9 -16.11 44.43 29.26
C CYS A 9 -15.16 44.61 30.46
N LYS A 10 -14.44 43.55 30.86
CA LYS A 10 -13.49 43.65 31.98
C LYS A 10 -12.32 44.58 31.69
N LEU A 11 -11.79 44.56 30.46
CA LEU A 11 -10.73 45.46 30.04
C LEU A 11 -11.21 46.92 30.02
N ARG A 12 -12.46 47.16 29.59
CA ARG A 12 -13.07 48.49 29.62
C ARG A 12 -13.21 49.02 31.04
N ASP A 13 -13.69 48.19 31.96
CA ASP A 13 -13.84 48.58 33.37
C ASP A 13 -12.47 48.88 34.02
N GLU A 14 -11.44 48.11 33.69
CA GLU A 14 -10.07 48.36 34.15
C GLU A 14 -9.49 49.66 33.56
N VAL A 15 -9.79 50.00 32.30
CA VAL A 15 -9.32 51.23 31.65
C VAL A 15 -10.08 52.46 32.15
N GLU A 16 -11.40 52.39 32.29
CA GLU A 16 -12.21 53.50 32.81
C GLU A 16 -11.86 53.81 34.28
N SER A 17 -11.59 52.78 35.09
CA SER A 17 -11.03 52.90 36.44
C SER A 17 -9.71 53.69 36.47
N LEU A 18 -8.77 53.36 35.57
CA LEU A 18 -7.47 54.02 35.50
C LEU A 18 -7.56 55.48 35.06
N VAL A 19 -8.51 55.80 34.19
CA VAL A 19 -8.77 57.19 33.75
C VAL A 19 -9.33 58.04 34.88
N VAL A 20 -10.29 57.52 35.65
CA VAL A 20 -10.86 58.24 36.82
C VAL A 20 -9.80 58.44 37.91
N VAL A 21 -8.95 57.44 38.16
CA VAL A 21 -7.83 57.56 39.12
C VAL A 21 -6.80 58.60 38.65
N ALA A 22 -6.60 58.76 37.34
CA ALA A 22 -5.71 59.77 36.77
C ALA A 22 -6.30 61.19 36.88
N GLU A 23 -7.62 61.36 36.70
CA GLU A 23 -8.28 62.67 36.85
C GLU A 23 -8.33 63.13 38.31
N VAL A 24 -8.64 62.23 39.26
CA VAL A 24 -8.70 62.57 40.69
C VAL A 24 -7.33 62.95 41.27
N LYS A 25 -6.23 62.48 40.66
CA LYS A 25 -4.86 62.79 41.12
C LYS A 25 -4.29 64.10 40.55
N ARG A 26 -4.98 64.73 39.59
CA ARG A 26 -4.57 66.00 38.98
C ARG A 26 -4.73 67.20 39.91
N ASP A 27 -5.66 67.10 40.87
CA ASP A 27 -6.03 68.22 41.74
C ASP A 27 -5.23 68.31 43.06
N LEU A 28 -4.31 67.38 43.35
CA LEU A 28 -3.68 67.33 44.69
C LEU A 28 -2.16 67.54 44.80
N ILE A 29 -1.37 67.67 43.72
CA ILE A 29 0.09 67.83 43.88
C ILE A 29 0.69 68.81 42.87
N GLY A 30 1.04 70.00 43.36
CA GLY A 30 1.88 70.98 42.70
C GLY A 30 3.34 70.53 42.65
N ASN A 31 3.67 69.70 41.66
CA ASN A 31 5.02 69.58 41.11
C ASN A 31 4.93 68.98 39.71
N VAL A 32 4.69 69.87 38.73
CA VAL A 32 4.49 69.59 37.31
C VAL A 32 5.57 68.65 36.75
N GLY A 33 6.83 68.78 37.18
CA GLY A 33 7.93 67.95 36.69
C GLY A 33 7.88 66.46 37.07
N LEU A 34 7.34 66.10 38.25
CA LEU A 34 7.35 64.71 38.71
C LEU A 34 6.14 63.93 38.16
N VAL A 35 4.98 64.60 38.04
CA VAL A 35 3.76 64.01 37.47
C VAL A 35 3.93 63.77 35.97
N ASP A 36 4.53 64.72 35.25
CA ASP A 36 4.83 64.57 33.83
C ASP A 36 5.86 63.46 33.58
N PHE A 37 6.91 63.38 34.40
CA PHE A 37 7.90 62.32 34.31
C PHE A 37 7.30 60.92 34.54
N VAL A 38 6.49 60.77 35.59
CA VAL A 38 5.81 59.49 35.90
C VAL A 38 4.79 59.14 34.82
N GLY A 39 4.09 60.14 34.25
CA GLY A 39 3.16 59.94 33.14
C GLY A 39 3.84 59.43 31.87
N TRP A 40 4.97 60.04 31.48
CA TRP A 40 5.77 59.58 30.33
C TRP A 40 6.32 58.17 30.56
N TRP A 41 6.83 57.89 31.77
CA TRP A 41 7.33 56.57 32.12
C TRP A 41 6.23 55.50 32.06
N LEU A 42 5.05 55.77 32.63
CA LEU A 42 3.90 54.87 32.56
C LEU A 42 3.41 54.68 31.12
N TYR A 43 3.38 55.73 30.30
CA TYR A 43 3.04 55.64 28.88
C TYR A 43 3.95 54.66 28.13
N TYR A 44 5.28 54.79 28.26
CA TYR A 44 6.22 53.88 27.60
C TYR A 44 6.12 52.44 28.11
N VAL A 45 5.88 52.24 29.41
CA VAL A 45 5.65 50.90 29.98
C VAL A 45 4.38 50.26 29.42
N ILE A 46 3.28 51.00 29.34
CA ILE A 46 2.01 50.51 28.76
C ILE A 46 2.17 50.16 27.28
N VAL A 47 2.83 51.03 26.50
CA VAL A 47 3.10 50.77 25.08
C VAL A 47 4.01 49.55 24.92
N ALA A 48 5.07 49.41 25.72
CA ALA A 48 5.96 48.25 25.66
C ALA A 48 5.24 46.94 25.99
N ILE A 49 4.40 46.93 27.03
CA ILE A 49 3.56 45.76 27.39
C ILE A 49 2.57 45.44 26.26
N GLY A 50 1.96 46.45 25.65
CA GLY A 50 1.08 46.31 24.49
C GLY A 50 1.81 45.68 23.30
N MET A 51 2.99 46.19 22.95
CA MET A 51 3.81 45.67 21.84
C MET A 51 4.25 44.23 22.07
N VAL A 52 4.64 43.85 23.29
CA VAL A 52 4.98 42.45 23.61
C VAL A 52 3.78 41.51 23.42
N LYS A 53 2.56 41.95 23.77
CA LYS A 53 1.34 41.17 23.53
C LYS A 53 1.04 41.02 22.04
N VAL A 54 1.23 42.08 21.25
CA VAL A 54 1.06 42.03 19.78
C VAL A 54 2.07 41.07 19.15
N VAL A 55 3.35 41.14 19.53
CA VAL A 55 4.39 40.23 19.02
C VAL A 55 4.08 38.78 19.40
N LYS A 56 3.68 38.52 20.65
CA LYS A 56 3.25 37.17 21.07
C LYS A 56 2.04 36.68 20.28
N ALA A 57 1.08 37.55 19.98
CA ALA A 57 -0.09 37.20 19.16
C ALA A 57 0.31 36.89 17.71
N LEU A 58 1.23 37.64 17.11
CA LEU A 58 1.73 37.38 15.77
C LEU A 58 2.54 36.07 15.69
N ILE A 59 3.41 35.80 16.67
CA ILE A 59 4.14 34.52 16.78
C ILE A 59 3.16 33.36 16.94
N TRP A 60 2.12 33.53 17.76
CA TRP A 60 1.09 32.51 17.94
C TRP A 60 0.29 32.27 16.66
N LEU A 61 -0.10 33.32 15.93
CA LEU A 61 -0.79 33.20 14.64
C LEU A 61 0.07 32.50 13.58
N GLN A 62 1.37 32.80 13.53
CA GLN A 62 2.31 32.08 12.66
C GLN A 62 2.41 30.60 13.04
N PHE A 63 2.51 30.30 14.34
CA PHE A 63 2.55 28.93 14.82
C PHE A 63 1.27 28.14 14.50
N VAL A 64 0.09 28.74 14.69
CA VAL A 64 -1.20 28.12 14.33
C VAL A 64 -1.29 27.90 12.82
N GLY A 65 -0.85 28.87 12.01
CA GLY A 65 -0.82 28.74 10.55
C GLY A 65 0.09 27.60 10.08
N ILE A 66 1.28 27.46 10.69
CA ILE A 66 2.21 26.36 10.41
C ILE A 66 1.60 25.02 10.83
N LEU A 67 0.99 24.94 12.02
CA LEU A 67 0.32 23.71 12.48
C LEU A 67 -0.80 23.30 11.53
N TRP A 68 -1.61 24.26 11.06
CA TRP A 68 -2.69 24.03 10.12
C TRP A 68 -2.16 23.57 8.76
N LEU A 69 -1.06 24.16 8.27
CA LEU A 69 -0.39 23.75 7.04
C LEU A 69 0.19 22.33 7.15
N ILE A 70 0.78 21.98 8.29
CA ILE A 70 1.30 20.63 8.56
C ILE A 70 0.14 19.62 8.59
N GLN A 71 -0.98 19.96 9.24
CA GLN A 71 -2.17 19.09 9.28
C GLN A 71 -2.81 18.91 7.90
N THR A 72 -2.89 19.97 7.09
CA THR A 72 -3.41 19.86 5.71
C THR A 72 -2.44 19.09 4.82
N MET A 73 -1.13 19.29 4.93
CA MET A 73 -0.15 18.47 4.21
C MET A 73 -0.21 17.00 4.65
N GLN A 74 -0.33 16.71 5.95
CA GLN A 74 -0.53 15.35 6.44
C GLN A 74 -1.83 14.74 5.89
N ALA A 75 -2.93 15.51 5.84
CA ALA A 75 -4.20 15.05 5.28
C ALA A 75 -4.10 14.78 3.77
N VAL A 76 -3.43 15.64 3.00
CA VAL A 76 -3.22 15.46 1.55
C VAL A 76 -2.27 14.28 1.28
N VAL A 77 -1.20 14.13 2.05
CA VAL A 77 -0.30 12.95 1.96
C VAL A 77 -1.06 11.68 2.33
N GLN A 78 -1.95 11.73 3.32
CA GLN A 78 -2.81 10.60 3.68
C GLN A 78 -3.88 10.33 2.63
N GLU A 79 -4.42 11.35 1.95
CA GLU A 79 -5.38 11.21 0.85
C GLU A 79 -4.71 10.67 -0.42
N MET A 80 -3.49 11.13 -0.73
CA MET A 80 -2.67 10.58 -1.81
C MET A 80 -2.21 9.16 -1.50
N MET A 81 -1.82 8.86 -0.25
CA MET A 81 -1.53 7.50 0.20
C MET A 81 -2.78 6.62 0.16
N THR A 82 -3.97 7.13 0.49
CA THR A 82 -5.21 6.33 0.44
C THR A 82 -5.79 6.15 -0.96
N ARG A 83 -5.55 7.07 -1.90
CA ARG A 83 -5.82 6.84 -3.33
C ARG A 83 -4.81 5.88 -3.94
N ALA A 84 -3.51 6.09 -3.68
CA ALA A 84 -2.47 5.17 -4.09
C ALA A 84 -2.69 3.78 -3.49
N THR A 85 -3.10 3.67 -2.23
CA THR A 85 -3.42 2.38 -1.61
C THR A 85 -4.74 1.80 -2.08
N LYS A 86 -5.73 2.54 -2.62
CA LYS A 86 -6.95 1.89 -3.15
C LYS A 86 -6.73 1.23 -4.50
N ASP A 87 -5.95 1.86 -5.38
CA ASP A 87 -5.56 1.26 -6.66
C ASP A 87 -4.50 0.17 -6.46
N MET A 88 -3.59 0.37 -5.50
CA MET A 88 -2.55 -0.59 -5.14
C MET A 88 -3.04 -1.66 -4.15
N GLU A 89 -4.15 -1.50 -3.41
CA GLU A 89 -4.79 -2.54 -2.59
C GLU A 89 -5.60 -3.49 -3.45
N LEU A 90 -6.15 -3.07 -4.59
CA LEU A 90 -6.78 -4.01 -5.52
C LEU A 90 -5.71 -4.86 -6.21
N VAL A 91 -4.63 -4.22 -6.67
CA VAL A 91 -3.47 -4.91 -7.26
C VAL A 91 -2.68 -5.69 -6.20
N HIS A 92 -2.56 -5.22 -4.95
CA HIS A 92 -2.00 -5.98 -3.83
C HIS A 92 -3.00 -6.99 -3.26
N LEU A 93 -4.32 -6.89 -3.40
CA LEU A 93 -5.22 -7.99 -3.04
C LEU A 93 -5.17 -9.07 -4.12
N PHE A 94 -5.07 -8.69 -5.40
CA PHE A 94 -4.90 -9.66 -6.49
C PHE A 94 -3.51 -10.28 -6.46
N LEU A 95 -2.46 -9.48 -6.27
CA LEU A 95 -1.10 -9.96 -6.07
C LEU A 95 -0.98 -10.69 -4.74
N ALA A 96 -1.48 -10.20 -3.60
CA ALA A 96 -1.37 -10.90 -2.32
C ALA A 96 -2.29 -12.12 -2.20
N ALA A 97 -3.45 -12.15 -2.88
CA ALA A 97 -4.22 -13.39 -3.03
C ALA A 97 -3.52 -14.37 -3.97
N ALA A 98 -2.81 -13.88 -5.00
CA ALA A 98 -1.88 -14.67 -5.77
C ALA A 98 -0.60 -15.02 -4.98
N GLU A 99 -0.17 -14.24 -3.98
CA GLU A 99 1.10 -14.35 -3.24
C GLU A 99 0.96 -15.26 -2.02
N GLU A 100 -0.16 -15.17 -1.29
CA GLU A 100 -0.59 -16.17 -0.31
C GLU A 100 -0.88 -17.52 -1.02
N MET A 101 -1.27 -17.47 -2.29
CA MET A 101 -1.29 -18.60 -3.20
C MET A 101 -0.02 -18.75 -4.06
N ASP A 102 1.15 -18.20 -3.73
CA ASP A 102 2.40 -18.47 -4.50
C ASP A 102 3.64 -18.83 -3.64
N GLN A 103 3.59 -18.69 -2.31
CA GLN A 103 4.77 -18.97 -1.47
C GLN A 103 4.77 -20.30 -0.70
N GLN A 104 3.81 -21.21 -0.91
CA GLN A 104 3.77 -22.51 -0.22
C GLN A 104 3.51 -23.71 -1.15
N GLN A 105 3.64 -23.49 -2.45
CA GLN A 105 2.63 -23.94 -3.41
C GLN A 105 2.47 -25.43 -3.57
N PHE A 106 3.40 -26.14 -4.19
CA PHE A 106 3.02 -27.46 -4.66
C PHE A 106 2.74 -28.46 -3.53
N HIS A 107 3.58 -28.53 -2.49
CA HIS A 107 3.39 -29.54 -1.45
C HIS A 107 2.16 -29.25 -0.57
N LEU A 108 1.96 -28.00 -0.13
CA LEU A 108 0.80 -27.67 0.72
C LEU A 108 -0.49 -27.57 -0.07
N ALA A 109 -0.46 -27.07 -1.32
CA ALA A 109 -1.62 -27.11 -2.19
C ALA A 109 -1.98 -28.55 -2.54
N SER A 110 -1.01 -29.41 -2.92
CA SER A 110 -1.30 -30.82 -3.21
C SER A 110 -1.87 -31.54 -1.98
N GLN A 111 -1.34 -31.34 -0.77
CA GLN A 111 -1.92 -31.90 0.45
C GLN A 111 -3.33 -31.37 0.75
N SER A 112 -3.55 -30.07 0.59
CA SER A 112 -4.85 -29.45 0.84
C SER A 112 -5.90 -29.92 -0.18
N ILE A 113 -5.50 -29.99 -1.45
CA ILE A 113 -6.29 -30.58 -2.53
C ILE A 113 -6.58 -32.04 -2.19
N ALA A 114 -5.57 -32.87 -1.90
CA ALA A 114 -5.76 -34.27 -1.53
C ALA A 114 -6.73 -34.44 -0.36
N ARG A 115 -6.66 -33.57 0.65
CA ARG A 115 -7.59 -33.55 1.79
C ARG A 115 -9.01 -33.17 1.36
N CYS A 116 -9.17 -32.17 0.51
CA CYS A 116 -10.46 -31.78 -0.06
C CYS A 116 -11.05 -32.88 -0.94
N LEU A 117 -10.25 -33.50 -1.82
CA LEU A 117 -10.65 -34.62 -2.68
C LEU A 117 -11.01 -35.85 -1.82
N TRP A 118 -10.25 -36.14 -0.77
CA TRP A 118 -10.54 -37.20 0.20
C TRP A 118 -11.87 -36.93 0.93
N LYS A 119 -12.04 -35.72 1.48
CA LYS A 119 -13.28 -35.32 2.16
C LYS A 119 -14.46 -35.39 1.20
N ALA A 120 -14.29 -34.96 -0.05
CA ALA A 120 -15.28 -35.08 -1.11
C ALA A 120 -15.68 -36.54 -1.35
N SER A 121 -14.70 -37.44 -1.43
CA SER A 121 -14.92 -38.87 -1.62
C SER A 121 -15.68 -39.52 -0.44
N VAL A 122 -15.41 -39.12 0.80
CA VAL A 122 -16.02 -39.71 2.00
C VAL A 122 -17.39 -39.10 2.33
N THR A 123 -17.59 -37.81 2.03
CA THR A 123 -18.82 -37.07 2.39
C THR A 123 -19.81 -36.91 1.24
N GLY A 124 -19.44 -37.28 0.00
CA GLY A 124 -20.25 -37.08 -1.20
C GLY A 124 -20.31 -35.61 -1.68
N LEU A 125 -19.61 -34.68 -1.02
CA LEU A 125 -19.47 -33.29 -1.46
C LEU A 125 -18.52 -33.23 -2.65
N ARG A 126 -19.02 -33.12 -3.88
CA ARG A 126 -18.17 -32.96 -5.07
C ARG A 126 -17.98 -31.46 -5.36
N PRO A 127 -16.77 -30.89 -5.25
CA PRO A 127 -16.47 -29.58 -5.84
C PRO A 127 -16.91 -29.58 -7.29
N SER A 128 -17.72 -28.60 -7.68
CA SER A 128 -18.21 -28.52 -9.06
C SER A 128 -17.06 -28.29 -10.04
N VAL A 129 -16.07 -27.48 -9.63
CA VAL A 129 -14.91 -27.07 -10.42
C VAL A 129 -13.74 -26.76 -9.48
N VAL A 130 -12.51 -27.04 -9.91
CA VAL A 130 -11.25 -26.57 -9.30
C VAL A 130 -10.51 -25.74 -10.35
N VAL A 131 -10.04 -24.55 -9.97
CA VAL A 131 -9.22 -23.68 -10.83
C VAL A 131 -7.81 -23.67 -10.27
N VAL A 132 -6.82 -23.89 -11.13
CA VAL A 132 -5.40 -23.83 -10.77
C VAL A 132 -4.74 -22.77 -11.63
N CYS A 133 -4.16 -21.78 -10.95
CA CYS A 133 -3.25 -20.81 -11.54
C CYS A 133 -1.84 -21.18 -11.08
N GLU A 134 -0.91 -21.37 -12.01
CA GLU A 134 0.44 -21.82 -11.67
C GLU A 134 1.49 -21.09 -12.50
N VAL A 135 2.64 -20.85 -11.89
CA VAL A 135 3.82 -20.33 -12.58
C VAL A 135 4.41 -21.39 -13.51
N GLU A 136 4.65 -21.05 -14.77
CA GLU A 136 5.18 -21.96 -15.80
C GLU A 136 6.71 -22.16 -15.73
N ALA A 137 7.19 -22.55 -14.55
CA ALA A 137 8.60 -22.85 -14.29
C ALA A 137 8.79 -24.07 -13.37
N ASN A 138 9.89 -24.80 -13.55
CA ASN A 138 10.21 -25.96 -12.72
C ASN A 138 11.19 -25.60 -11.59
N HIS A 139 10.67 -24.93 -10.56
CA HIS A 139 11.46 -24.59 -9.37
C HIS A 139 11.51 -25.73 -8.34
N ASN A 140 10.87 -26.88 -8.61
CA ASN A 140 10.83 -28.02 -7.69
C ASN A 140 11.84 -29.15 -8.01
N SER A 141 12.71 -28.98 -9.00
CA SER A 141 13.74 -29.99 -9.35
C SER A 141 14.62 -30.35 -8.13
N PRO A 142 14.99 -31.62 -7.92
CA PRO A 142 15.92 -31.99 -6.84
C PRO A 142 17.36 -31.52 -7.11
N SER A 143 17.73 -31.29 -8.36
CA SER A 143 19.05 -30.79 -8.74
C SER A 143 19.12 -29.27 -8.55
N PHE A 144 20.04 -28.81 -7.69
CA PHE A 144 20.33 -27.38 -7.49
C PHE A 144 20.61 -26.69 -8.82
N PHE A 145 21.52 -27.25 -9.64
CA PHE A 145 21.90 -26.66 -10.92
C PHE A 145 20.70 -26.43 -11.83
N ASN A 146 19.82 -27.44 -11.96
CA ASN A 146 18.62 -27.31 -12.80
C ASN A 146 17.68 -26.23 -12.24
N ARG A 147 17.44 -26.21 -10.93
CA ARG A 147 16.60 -25.17 -10.31
C ARG A 147 17.18 -23.77 -10.52
N SER A 148 18.48 -23.59 -10.36
CA SER A 148 19.14 -22.29 -10.53
C SER A 148 19.04 -21.79 -11.97
N VAL A 149 19.22 -22.69 -12.95
CA VAL A 149 19.09 -22.37 -14.37
C VAL A 149 17.63 -22.02 -14.70
N ASP A 150 16.67 -22.83 -14.28
CA ASP A 150 15.24 -22.59 -14.54
C ASP A 150 14.77 -21.27 -13.88
N ALA A 151 15.19 -21.00 -12.64
CA ALA A 151 14.89 -19.74 -11.96
C ALA A 151 15.52 -18.53 -12.66
N LEU A 152 16.77 -18.63 -13.09
CA LEU A 152 17.43 -17.55 -13.83
C LEU A 152 16.66 -17.20 -15.11
N PHE A 153 16.28 -18.21 -15.89
CA PHE A 153 15.49 -18.00 -17.10
C PHE A 153 14.12 -17.40 -16.78
N PHE A 154 13.38 -17.97 -15.84
CA PHE A 154 12.05 -17.48 -15.48
C PHE A 154 12.08 -16.04 -14.96
N TYR A 155 12.94 -15.73 -13.99
CA TYR A 155 13.01 -14.37 -13.44
C TYR A 155 13.58 -13.37 -14.45
N SER A 156 14.48 -13.78 -15.36
CA SER A 156 14.91 -12.88 -16.44
C SER A 156 13.75 -12.39 -17.31
N VAL A 157 12.77 -13.26 -17.57
CA VAL A 157 11.54 -12.92 -18.29
C VAL A 157 10.71 -11.92 -17.47
N LEU A 158 10.52 -12.16 -16.16
CA LEU A 158 9.78 -11.22 -15.30
C LEU A 158 10.45 -9.84 -15.19
N PHE A 159 11.78 -9.79 -15.11
CA PHE A 159 12.51 -8.52 -15.11
C PHE A 159 12.37 -7.79 -16.46
N ASP A 160 12.38 -8.50 -17.59
CA ASP A 160 12.10 -7.92 -18.91
C ASP A 160 10.65 -7.40 -19.00
N CYS A 161 9.67 -8.10 -18.40
CA CYS A 161 8.29 -7.61 -18.26
C CYS A 161 8.24 -6.27 -17.51
N PHE A 162 8.91 -6.17 -16.36
CA PHE A 162 8.92 -4.94 -15.58
C PHE A 162 9.68 -3.82 -16.25
N GLU A 163 10.69 -4.13 -17.06
CA GLU A 163 11.40 -3.14 -17.85
C GLU A 163 10.53 -2.53 -18.95
N ASP A 164 9.67 -3.32 -19.59
CA ASP A 164 8.76 -2.85 -20.62
C ASP A 164 7.54 -2.09 -20.04
N CYS A 165 7.06 -2.53 -18.87
CA CYS A 165 5.78 -2.05 -18.31
C CYS A 165 5.93 -0.93 -17.24
N MET A 166 7.11 -0.75 -16.64
CA MET A 166 7.29 0.14 -15.50
C MET A 166 8.61 0.91 -15.54
N ASP A 167 8.55 2.21 -15.24
CA ASP A 167 9.75 3.04 -15.09
C ASP A 167 10.73 2.48 -14.06
N ARG A 168 12.03 2.52 -14.36
CA ARG A 168 13.09 2.04 -13.45
C ARG A 168 13.11 2.75 -12.10
N GLU A 169 12.70 4.02 -12.06
CA GLU A 169 12.63 4.81 -10.82
C GLU A 169 11.33 4.61 -10.04
N ASN A 170 10.38 3.84 -10.57
CA ASN A 170 9.13 3.55 -9.90
C ASN A 170 9.37 2.78 -8.58
N LEU A 171 8.91 3.34 -7.47
CA LEU A 171 9.10 2.76 -6.13
C LEU A 171 8.36 1.43 -5.95
N VAL A 172 7.22 1.24 -6.63
CA VAL A 172 6.45 -0.01 -6.61
C VAL A 172 7.24 -1.11 -7.29
N ARG A 173 7.77 -0.83 -8.49
CA ARG A 173 8.67 -1.76 -9.21
C ARG A 173 9.84 -2.19 -8.33
N LYS A 174 10.58 -1.23 -7.76
CA LYS A 174 11.73 -1.52 -6.88
C LYS A 174 11.34 -2.39 -5.68
N ARG A 175 10.15 -2.15 -5.09
CA ARG A 175 9.65 -2.95 -3.96
C ARG A 175 9.32 -4.38 -4.39
N ILE A 176 8.65 -4.57 -5.54
CA ILE A 176 8.32 -5.90 -6.06
C ILE A 176 9.60 -6.67 -6.37
N GLU A 177 10.55 -6.05 -7.08
CA GLU A 177 11.83 -6.66 -7.45
C GLU A 177 12.64 -7.10 -6.22
N VAL A 178 12.70 -6.27 -5.17
CA VAL A 178 13.48 -6.58 -3.96
C VAL A 178 12.77 -7.60 -3.06
N PHE A 179 11.51 -7.34 -2.71
CA PHE A 179 10.84 -8.08 -1.63
C PHE A 179 10.00 -9.27 -2.11
N HIS A 180 9.69 -9.38 -3.40
CA HIS A 180 8.87 -10.49 -3.90
C HIS A 180 9.74 -11.37 -4.79
N ILE A 181 10.32 -10.77 -5.84
CA ILE A 181 11.20 -11.49 -6.77
C ILE A 181 12.50 -11.91 -6.08
N GLY A 182 13.15 -10.99 -5.35
CA GLY A 182 14.39 -11.28 -4.63
C GLY A 182 14.23 -12.37 -3.56
N GLU A 183 13.11 -12.38 -2.83
CA GLU A 183 12.80 -13.43 -1.85
C GLU A 183 12.57 -14.79 -2.52
N GLY A 184 11.81 -14.83 -3.62
CA GLY A 184 11.58 -16.07 -4.38
C GLY A 184 12.88 -16.67 -4.94
N ILE A 185 13.73 -15.84 -5.56
CA ILE A 185 15.06 -16.26 -6.02
C ILE A 185 15.88 -16.81 -4.86
N ARG A 186 15.91 -16.09 -3.73
CA ARG A 186 16.68 -16.53 -2.56
C ARG A 186 16.15 -17.84 -2.00
N ASN A 187 14.84 -18.04 -1.97
CA ASN A 187 14.28 -19.30 -1.50
C ASN A 187 14.64 -20.47 -2.42
N ILE A 188 14.60 -20.28 -3.74
CA ILE A 188 14.93 -21.34 -4.70
C ILE A 188 16.41 -21.73 -4.65
N ILE A 189 17.31 -20.74 -4.48
CA ILE A 189 18.76 -20.92 -4.56
C ILE A 189 19.38 -21.26 -3.20
N ALA A 190 18.96 -20.59 -2.13
CA ALA A 190 19.66 -20.65 -0.85
C ALA A 190 19.01 -21.59 0.18
N ALA A 191 17.73 -21.95 0.02
CA ALA A 191 17.05 -22.87 0.91
C ALA A 191 16.99 -24.29 0.32
N GLU A 192 16.99 -25.30 1.19
CA GLU A 192 16.84 -26.71 0.80
C GLU A 192 15.74 -27.39 1.62
N ASP A 193 15.29 -28.55 1.15
CA ASP A 193 14.34 -29.41 1.86
C ASP A 193 13.15 -28.64 2.48
N ALA A 194 12.91 -28.78 3.79
CA ALA A 194 11.77 -28.20 4.47
C ALA A 194 11.82 -26.66 4.56
N GLU A 195 13.00 -26.05 4.41
CA GLU A 195 13.16 -24.59 4.42
C GLU A 195 12.76 -23.96 3.07
N ARG A 196 12.79 -24.76 2.00
CA ARG A 196 12.40 -24.31 0.67
C ARG A 196 10.90 -24.44 0.44
N PHE A 197 10.25 -23.30 0.27
CA PHE A 197 8.79 -23.18 0.14
C PHE A 197 8.35 -22.87 -1.30
N THR A 198 9.18 -22.22 -2.12
CA THR A 198 8.94 -21.98 -3.54
C THR A 198 9.24 -23.25 -4.33
N ARG A 199 8.17 -23.90 -4.82
CA ARG A 199 8.19 -25.26 -5.39
C ARG A 199 7.29 -25.37 -6.62
N ASN A 200 7.40 -24.40 -7.50
CA ASN A 200 6.57 -24.27 -8.69
C ASN A 200 6.82 -25.47 -9.61
N VAL A 201 5.75 -25.92 -10.24
CA VAL A 201 5.77 -27.00 -11.23
C VAL A 201 4.99 -26.55 -12.46
N LYS A 202 5.32 -27.09 -13.62
CA LYS A 202 4.56 -26.79 -14.84
C LYS A 202 3.20 -27.47 -14.83
N LEU A 203 2.27 -26.95 -15.64
CA LEU A 203 0.92 -27.47 -15.81
C LEU A 203 0.85 -29.00 -15.99
N ASP A 204 1.78 -29.61 -16.72
CA ASP A 204 1.80 -31.06 -16.94
C ASP A 204 1.88 -31.89 -15.65
N VAL A 205 2.54 -31.37 -14.61
CA VAL A 205 2.58 -32.03 -13.29
C VAL A 205 1.19 -32.01 -12.65
N TRP A 206 0.46 -30.91 -12.76
CA TRP A 206 -0.92 -30.81 -12.30
C TRP A 206 -1.86 -31.71 -13.11
N ARG A 207 -1.69 -31.80 -14.43
CA ARG A 207 -2.45 -32.74 -15.27
C ARG A 207 -2.27 -34.18 -14.81
N ALA A 208 -1.03 -34.60 -14.60
CA ALA A 208 -0.72 -35.94 -14.08
C ALA A 208 -1.26 -36.15 -12.66
N TYR A 209 -1.23 -35.12 -11.81
CA TYR A 209 -1.75 -35.16 -10.44
C TYR A 209 -3.27 -35.37 -10.42
N PHE A 210 -4.03 -34.53 -11.14
CA PHE A 210 -5.50 -34.58 -11.16
C PHE A 210 -6.06 -35.82 -11.86
N ALA A 211 -5.37 -36.33 -12.89
CA ALA A 211 -5.74 -37.57 -13.55
C ALA A 211 -5.82 -38.76 -12.57
N ARG A 212 -4.98 -38.79 -11.52
CA ARG A 212 -5.00 -39.84 -10.48
C ARG A 212 -6.28 -39.84 -9.64
N PHE A 213 -7.02 -38.74 -9.63
CA PHE A 213 -8.28 -38.57 -8.92
C PHE A 213 -9.50 -38.64 -9.85
N GLY A 214 -9.32 -39.05 -11.11
CA GLY A 214 -10.41 -39.15 -12.09
C GLY A 214 -10.98 -37.79 -12.50
N MET A 215 -10.20 -36.72 -12.32
CA MET A 215 -10.60 -35.38 -12.76
C MET A 215 -10.16 -35.14 -14.20
N VAL A 216 -10.94 -34.31 -14.91
CA VAL A 216 -10.68 -33.94 -16.30
C VAL A 216 -10.60 -32.43 -16.46
N GLU A 217 -9.71 -32.01 -17.36
CA GLU A 217 -9.51 -30.62 -17.74
C GLU A 217 -10.73 -30.11 -18.54
N MET A 218 -11.19 -28.91 -18.20
CA MET A 218 -12.30 -28.20 -18.81
C MET A 218 -11.79 -27.01 -19.62
N GLU A 219 -12.50 -26.72 -20.71
CA GLU A 219 -12.25 -25.53 -21.50
C GLU A 219 -12.71 -24.28 -20.74
N LEU A 220 -11.94 -23.21 -20.85
CA LEU A 220 -12.36 -21.89 -20.40
C LEU A 220 -13.52 -21.37 -21.27
N SER A 221 -14.38 -20.54 -20.67
CA SER A 221 -15.49 -19.91 -21.40
C SER A 221 -14.98 -18.94 -22.48
N GLU A 222 -15.75 -18.74 -23.55
CA GLU A 222 -15.44 -17.72 -24.57
C GLU A 222 -15.29 -16.32 -23.97
N SER A 223 -16.09 -15.99 -22.95
CA SER A 223 -15.95 -14.71 -22.22
C SER A 223 -14.64 -14.59 -21.47
N SER A 224 -14.13 -15.69 -20.89
CA SER A 224 -12.83 -15.70 -20.21
C SER A 224 -11.70 -15.48 -21.20
N TRP A 225 -11.76 -16.14 -22.37
CA TRP A 225 -10.81 -15.93 -23.46
C TRP A 225 -10.85 -14.51 -24.00
N TYR A 226 -12.04 -13.94 -24.18
CA TYR A 226 -12.21 -12.56 -24.62
C TYR A 226 -11.58 -11.57 -23.63
N GLN A 227 -11.83 -11.75 -22.33
CA GLN A 227 -11.25 -10.90 -21.29
C GLN A 227 -9.72 -11.00 -21.25
N ALA A 228 -9.18 -12.22 -21.29
CA ALA A 228 -7.73 -12.42 -21.29
C ALA A 228 -7.06 -11.77 -22.52
N ASN A 229 -7.65 -11.96 -23.70
CA ASN A 229 -7.17 -11.33 -24.92
C ASN A 229 -7.23 -9.80 -24.85
N LEU A 230 -8.28 -9.23 -24.27
CA LEU A 230 -8.43 -7.79 -24.10
C LEU A 230 -7.38 -7.20 -23.16
N ILE A 231 -7.05 -7.90 -22.06
CA ILE A 231 -6.01 -7.46 -21.11
C ILE A 231 -4.62 -7.54 -21.75
N SER A 232 -4.36 -8.57 -22.57
CA SER A 232 -3.08 -8.71 -23.26
C SER A 232 -2.91 -7.76 -24.46
N HIS A 233 -4.00 -7.20 -24.99
CA HIS A 233 -3.98 -6.37 -26.19
C HIS A 233 -3.14 -5.11 -26.00
N GLY A 234 -2.19 -4.88 -26.91
CA GLY A 234 -1.31 -3.71 -26.89
C GLY A 234 -0.13 -3.83 -25.91
N SER A 235 0.07 -5.00 -25.30
CA SER A 235 1.25 -5.32 -24.49
C SER A 235 2.20 -6.29 -25.24
N SER A 236 3.42 -6.47 -24.72
CA SER A 236 4.34 -7.53 -25.18
C SER A 236 3.94 -8.94 -24.68
N CYS A 237 2.85 -9.03 -23.92
CA CYS A 237 2.24 -10.28 -23.46
C CYS A 237 1.18 -10.76 -24.44
N SER A 238 1.05 -12.08 -24.57
CA SER A 238 0.04 -12.75 -25.38
C SER A 238 -0.59 -13.88 -24.59
N VAL A 239 -1.78 -14.29 -25.00
CA VAL A 239 -2.48 -15.43 -24.40
C VAL A 239 -2.56 -16.54 -25.43
N GLN A 240 -2.25 -17.77 -25.03
CA GLN A 240 -2.21 -18.94 -25.90
C GLN A 240 -2.94 -20.12 -25.27
N ASN A 241 -3.39 -21.06 -26.11
CA ASN A 241 -3.95 -22.31 -25.63
C ASN A 241 -2.83 -23.33 -25.41
N ASP A 242 -2.90 -24.05 -24.30
CA ASP A 242 -2.22 -25.33 -24.13
C ASP A 242 -3.24 -26.37 -23.67
N GLY A 243 -3.59 -27.30 -24.55
CA GLY A 243 -4.73 -28.19 -24.32
C GLY A 243 -6.02 -27.39 -24.13
N LYS A 244 -6.61 -27.48 -22.93
CA LYS A 244 -7.82 -26.74 -22.56
C LYS A 244 -7.53 -25.57 -21.60
N ALA A 245 -6.28 -25.41 -21.20
CA ALA A 245 -5.80 -24.37 -20.33
C ALA A 245 -5.41 -23.13 -21.12
N LEU A 246 -5.37 -22.03 -20.39
CA LEU A 246 -4.90 -20.73 -20.86
C LEU A 246 -3.47 -20.52 -20.39
N LEU A 247 -2.57 -20.19 -21.31
CA LEU A 247 -1.20 -19.79 -21.02
C LEU A 247 -1.04 -18.29 -21.25
N VAL A 248 -0.45 -17.63 -20.27
CA VAL A 248 0.06 -16.27 -20.39
C VAL A 248 1.51 -16.36 -20.86
N VAL A 249 1.85 -15.66 -21.96
CA VAL A 249 3.12 -15.80 -22.67
C VAL A 249 3.74 -14.44 -22.92
N TRP A 250 4.95 -14.24 -22.41
CA TRP A 250 5.77 -13.05 -22.64
C TRP A 250 6.79 -13.28 -23.77
N LYS A 251 6.67 -12.54 -24.88
CA LYS A 251 7.59 -12.63 -26.04
C LYS A 251 7.94 -14.08 -26.44
N GLY A 252 6.95 -14.98 -26.40
CA GLY A 252 7.11 -16.40 -26.74
C GLY A 252 7.51 -17.33 -25.57
N THR A 253 7.73 -16.80 -24.37
CA THR A 253 8.03 -17.59 -23.17
C THR A 253 6.81 -17.67 -22.25
N PRO A 254 6.28 -18.87 -21.94
CA PRO A 254 5.19 -19.03 -20.98
C PRO A 254 5.61 -18.57 -19.58
N ILE A 255 4.73 -17.81 -18.91
CA ILE A 255 4.97 -17.29 -17.56
C ILE A 255 3.98 -17.86 -16.53
N GLU A 256 2.71 -18.01 -16.92
CA GLU A 256 1.66 -18.52 -16.05
C GLU A 256 0.67 -19.38 -16.85
N SER A 257 0.07 -20.36 -16.18
CA SER A 257 -1.01 -21.17 -16.70
C SER A 257 -2.24 -21.07 -15.82
N VAL A 258 -3.42 -21.10 -16.45
CA VAL A 258 -4.72 -21.16 -15.78
C VAL A 258 -5.49 -22.36 -16.34
N SER A 259 -5.79 -23.32 -15.48
CA SER A 259 -6.47 -24.56 -15.84
C SER A 259 -7.69 -24.81 -14.95
N ILE A 260 -8.72 -25.43 -15.55
CA ILE A 260 -10.00 -25.69 -14.89
C ILE A 260 -10.25 -27.20 -14.88
N TRP A 261 -10.70 -27.74 -13.75
CA TRP A 261 -10.80 -29.17 -13.52
C TRP A 261 -12.16 -29.53 -12.91
N LYS A 262 -12.73 -30.67 -13.32
CA LYS A 262 -13.93 -31.25 -12.68
C LYS A 262 -13.78 -32.74 -12.48
N PHE A 263 -14.54 -33.28 -11.54
CA PHE A 263 -14.70 -34.73 -11.39
C PHE A 263 -15.58 -35.32 -12.50
N LEU A 264 -15.27 -36.56 -12.89
CA LEU A 264 -16.18 -37.41 -13.67
C LEU A 264 -17.32 -37.98 -12.81
#